data_AF-A3TUK7-F1
#
_entry.id   AF-A3TUK7-F1
#
_cell.length_a   1.000
_cell.length_b   1.000
_cell.length_c   1.000
_cell.angle_alpha   90.00
_cell.angle_beta   90.00
_cell.angle_gamma   90.00
#
_symmetry.space_group_name_H-M   'P 1'
#
loop_
_entity.id
_entity.type
_entity.pdbx_description
1 polymer ?
#
loop_
_entity_poly.entity_id
_entity_poly.type
_entity_poly.pdbx_seq_one_letter_code
_entity_poly.pdbx_strand_id
1 'polypeptide(L)'
;MDMIVSQFAESPVPGIGWGEVSLRLGAAVVLGGALGWEREAKKKEAGLRTHIMIALAACLFALITLGLLLSPLADDDSIRKDPIRLIEAVTAGVAFLAAGTIFTRGGDVKGLTTGAGMWLAGAVGVATGLGSIGLAVVSTVLALVVLRLFKVIEHRMSGPED
;
A
#
# COMPACT_ATOMS: atom_id res chain seq x y z
N MET A 1 8.39 -32.84 2.76
CA MET A 1 7.19 -32.42 2.01
C MET A 1 6.06 -32.05 2.99
N ASP A 2 5.97 -32.76 4.12
CA ASP A 2 4.90 -32.57 5.13
C ASP A 2 4.88 -31.18 5.80
N MET A 3 6.04 -30.55 6.00
CA MET A 3 6.13 -29.23 6.67
C MET A 3 5.53 -28.07 5.88
N ILE A 4 5.54 -28.11 4.54
CA ILE A 4 4.93 -27.05 3.72
C ILE A 4 3.42 -27.26 3.67
N VAL A 5 2.98 -28.51 3.53
CA VAL A 5 1.55 -28.85 3.47
C VAL A 5 0.88 -28.52 4.82
N SER A 6 1.56 -28.73 5.95
CA SER A 6 1.04 -28.38 7.27
C SER A 6 0.84 -26.87 7.47
N GLN A 7 1.63 -26.01 6.84
CA GLN A 7 1.44 -24.55 6.92
C GLN A 7 0.10 -24.09 6.35
N PHE A 8 -0.42 -24.79 5.34
CA PHE A 8 -1.73 -24.49 4.76
C PHE A 8 -2.90 -25.08 5.57
N ALA A 9 -2.63 -26.08 6.42
CA ALA A 9 -3.62 -26.64 7.33
C ALA A 9 -3.75 -25.81 8.62
N GLU A 10 -2.69 -25.11 9.02
CA GLU A 10 -2.65 -24.24 10.18
C GLU A 10 -3.07 -22.79 9.84
N SER A 11 -3.43 -22.03 10.86
CA SER A 11 -3.70 -20.59 10.71
C SER A 11 -2.41 -19.85 10.35
N PRO A 12 -2.36 -19.08 9.25
CA PRO A 12 -1.15 -18.40 8.78
C PRO A 12 -0.64 -17.32 9.73
N VAL A 13 -1.54 -16.76 10.56
CA VAL A 13 -1.24 -15.81 11.63
C VAL A 13 -1.99 -16.30 12.88
N PRO A 14 -1.41 -16.27 14.08
CA PRO A 14 -2.09 -16.72 15.29
C PRO A 14 -3.43 -15.98 15.47
N GLY A 15 -4.52 -16.75 15.60
CA GLY A 15 -5.87 -16.22 15.72
C GLY A 15 -6.53 -15.72 14.43
N ILE A 16 -5.85 -15.81 13.27
CA ILE A 16 -6.38 -15.34 11.98
C ILE A 16 -6.23 -16.44 10.92
N GLY A 17 -7.37 -16.94 10.43
CA GLY A 17 -7.40 -18.00 9.42
C GLY A 17 -7.11 -17.52 8.00
N TRP A 18 -6.87 -18.49 7.09
CA TRP A 18 -6.60 -18.22 5.67
C TRP A 18 -7.67 -17.38 4.98
N GLY A 19 -8.95 -17.57 5.29
CA GLY A 19 -10.03 -16.78 4.69
C GLY A 19 -9.91 -15.28 4.94
N GLU A 20 -9.56 -14.89 6.17
CA GLU A 20 -9.36 -13.49 6.53
C GLU A 20 -8.06 -12.93 5.93
N VAL A 21 -6.98 -13.71 5.94
CA VAL A 21 -5.73 -13.33 5.27
C VAL A 21 -5.94 -13.09 3.78
N SER A 22 -6.63 -14.01 3.08
CA SER A 22 -6.97 -13.85 1.67
C SER A 22 -7.84 -12.62 1.42
N LEU A 23 -8.78 -12.32 2.32
CA LEU A 23 -9.62 -11.11 2.21
C LEU A 23 -8.78 -9.83 2.37
N ARG A 24 -7.86 -9.78 3.34
CA ARG A 24 -6.98 -8.62 3.56
C ARG A 24 -6.03 -8.40 2.38
N LEU A 25 -5.41 -9.46 1.87
CA LEU A 25 -4.55 -9.42 0.68
C LEU A 25 -5.35 -9.02 -0.58
N GLY A 26 -6.55 -9.58 -0.75
CA GLY A 26 -7.45 -9.23 -1.84
C GLY A 26 -7.91 -7.77 -1.78
N ALA A 27 -8.23 -7.26 -0.58
CA ALA A 27 -8.55 -5.85 -0.36
C ALA A 27 -7.36 -4.95 -0.71
N ALA A 28 -6.13 -5.32 -0.35
CA ALA A 28 -4.93 -4.57 -0.73
C ALA A 28 -4.75 -4.50 -2.26
N VAL A 29 -5.00 -5.61 -2.97
CA VAL A 29 -4.98 -5.65 -4.45
C VAL A 29 -6.04 -4.73 -5.04
N VAL A 30 -7.28 -4.78 -4.55
CA VAL A 30 -8.38 -3.96 -5.08
C VAL A 30 -8.14 -2.47 -4.82
N LEU A 31 -7.77 -2.10 -3.59
CA LEU A 31 -7.58 -0.70 -3.20
C LEU A 31 -6.31 -0.10 -3.83
N GLY A 32 -5.20 -0.83 -3.81
CA GLY A 32 -3.98 -0.45 -4.54
C GLY A 32 -4.23 -0.35 -6.05
N GLY A 33 -5.03 -1.26 -6.59
CA GLY A 33 -5.49 -1.23 -7.97
C GLY A 33 -6.30 0.03 -8.29
N ALA A 34 -7.23 0.43 -7.41
CA ALA A 34 -8.02 1.65 -7.61
C ALA A 34 -7.12 2.91 -7.69
N LEU A 35 -6.11 3.02 -6.83
CA LEU A 35 -5.12 4.11 -6.87
C LEU A 35 -4.31 4.09 -8.17
N GLY A 36 -3.81 2.93 -8.56
CA GLY A 36 -2.97 2.76 -9.75
C GLY A 36 -3.73 2.85 -11.07
N TRP A 37 -5.02 2.52 -11.10
CA TRP A 37 -5.86 2.57 -12.30
C TRP A 37 -5.94 3.98 -12.86
N GLU A 38 -6.14 4.96 -11.98
CA GLU A 38 -6.22 6.35 -12.39
C GLU A 38 -4.89 6.79 -13.04
N ARG A 39 -3.77 6.37 -12.45
CA ARG A 39 -2.42 6.66 -12.94
C ARG A 39 -2.16 6.05 -14.31
N GLU A 40 -2.49 4.77 -14.47
CA GLU A 40 -2.34 4.03 -15.73
C GLU A 40 -3.18 4.65 -16.84
N ALA A 41 -4.45 4.97 -16.55
CA ALA A 41 -5.35 5.62 -17.51
C ALA A 41 -4.84 6.99 -17.97
N LYS A 42 -4.04 7.67 -17.14
CA LYS A 42 -3.38 8.95 -17.44
C LYS A 42 -1.94 8.79 -17.95
N LYS A 43 -1.48 7.58 -18.26
CA LYS A 43 -0.12 7.26 -18.75
C LYS A 43 0.99 7.85 -17.87
N LYS A 44 0.81 7.81 -16.54
CA LYS A 44 1.81 8.25 -15.55
C LYS A 44 2.86 7.15 -15.30
N GLU A 45 3.99 7.50 -14.71
CA GLU A 45 5.19 6.65 -14.66
C GLU A 45 5.00 5.36 -13.84
N ALA A 46 4.28 5.44 -12.71
CA ALA A 46 3.87 4.28 -11.93
C ALA A 46 2.36 4.10 -12.03
N GLY A 47 1.96 3.04 -12.72
CA GLY A 47 0.57 2.74 -13.02
C GLY A 47 -0.03 1.65 -12.12
N LEU A 48 -0.90 0.83 -12.70
CA LEU A 48 -1.76 -0.11 -11.99
C LEU A 48 -0.96 -1.18 -11.27
N ARG A 49 -0.05 -1.86 -12.00
CA ARG A 49 0.77 -2.96 -11.48
C ARG A 49 1.63 -2.53 -10.30
N THR A 50 2.22 -1.33 -10.39
CA THR A 50 3.11 -0.80 -9.34
C THR A 50 2.34 -0.57 -8.03
N HIS A 51 1.18 0.09 -8.09
CA HIS A 51 0.42 0.39 -6.87
C HIS A 51 -0.16 -0.88 -6.24
N ILE A 52 -0.62 -1.85 -7.04
CA ILE A 52 -1.06 -3.17 -6.56
C ILE A 52 0.07 -3.86 -5.81
N MET A 53 1.28 -3.90 -6.38
CA MET A 53 2.39 -4.63 -5.78
C MET A 53 2.90 -3.98 -4.49
N ILE A 54 2.93 -2.65 -4.45
CA ILE A 54 3.28 -1.91 -3.24
C ILE A 54 2.27 -2.19 -2.12
N ALA A 55 0.97 -2.08 -2.41
CA ALA A 55 -0.07 -2.32 -1.40
C ALA A 55 -0.07 -3.79 -0.92
N LEU A 56 0.08 -4.74 -1.83
CA LEU A 56 0.14 -6.16 -1.49
C LEU A 56 1.36 -6.50 -0.63
N ALA A 57 2.54 -6.00 -0.99
CA ALA A 57 3.77 -6.22 -0.21
C ALA A 57 3.65 -5.62 1.20
N ALA A 58 3.14 -4.39 1.32
CA ALA A 58 2.92 -3.74 2.60
C ALA A 58 1.88 -4.48 3.47
N CYS A 59 0.80 -4.99 2.86
CA CYS A 59 -0.18 -5.84 3.54
C CYS A 59 0.45 -7.15 4.04
N LEU A 60 1.27 -7.79 3.22
CA LEU A 60 1.99 -9.00 3.61
C LEU A 60 2.95 -8.75 4.78
N PHE A 61 3.73 -7.66 4.73
CA PHE A 61 4.62 -7.30 5.85
C PHE A 61 3.84 -7.04 7.14
N ALA A 62 2.68 -6.37 7.07
CA ALA A 62 1.82 -6.18 8.23
C ALA A 62 1.27 -7.50 8.80
N LEU A 63 0.89 -8.45 7.96
CA LEU A 63 0.46 -9.79 8.40
C LEU A 63 1.61 -10.58 9.04
N ILE A 64 2.82 -10.52 8.46
CA ILE A 64 4.02 -11.14 9.04
C ILE A 64 4.31 -10.53 10.42
N THR A 65 4.29 -9.20 10.55
CA THR A 65 4.49 -8.52 11.84
C THR A 65 3.42 -8.92 12.85
N LEU A 66 2.15 -9.02 12.45
CA LEU A 66 1.09 -9.48 13.33
C LEU A 66 1.31 -10.92 13.79
N GLY A 67 1.77 -11.80 12.89
CA GLY A 67 2.19 -13.16 13.21
C GLY A 67 3.26 -13.22 14.29
N LEU A 68 4.27 -12.36 14.19
CA LEU A 68 5.35 -12.27 15.18
C LEU A 68 4.88 -11.69 16.51
N LEU A 69 4.01 -10.68 16.50
CA LEU A 69 3.51 -10.02 17.71
C LEU A 69 2.57 -10.90 18.52
N LEU A 70 1.76 -11.71 17.85
CA LEU A 70 0.78 -12.61 18.46
C LEU A 70 1.33 -14.02 18.75
N SER A 71 2.59 -14.30 18.37
CA SER A 71 3.21 -15.59 18.62
C SER A 71 3.47 -15.81 20.11
N PRO A 72 3.23 -17.02 20.65
CA PRO A 72 3.58 -17.37 22.03
C PRO A 72 5.08 -17.26 22.34
N LEU A 73 5.94 -17.33 21.32
CA LEU A 73 7.38 -17.10 21.44
C LEU A 73 7.72 -15.65 21.83
N ALA A 74 6.74 -14.75 21.74
CA ALA A 74 6.93 -13.35 21.99
C ALA A 74 6.73 -12.95 23.47
N ASP A 75 6.56 -13.91 24.38
CA ASP A 75 6.56 -13.71 25.84
C ASP A 75 7.97 -13.73 26.47
N ASP A 76 9.01 -13.91 25.64
CA ASP A 76 10.39 -13.67 26.06
C ASP A 76 10.65 -12.15 26.16
N ASP A 77 10.93 -11.66 27.37
CA ASP A 77 11.24 -10.25 27.67
C ASP A 77 12.43 -9.70 26.86
N SER A 78 13.24 -10.58 26.24
CA SER A 78 14.31 -10.17 25.32
C SER A 78 13.81 -9.69 23.94
N ILE A 79 12.56 -10.00 23.56
CA ILE A 79 11.98 -9.63 22.27
C ILE A 79 11.21 -8.31 22.41
N ARG A 80 11.89 -7.21 22.10
CA ARG A 80 11.24 -5.89 22.02
C ARG A 80 10.22 -5.85 20.87
N LYS A 81 8.94 -5.91 21.21
CA LYS A 81 7.81 -5.71 20.30
C LYS A 81 7.68 -4.23 19.95
N ASP A 82 8.00 -3.87 18.71
CA ASP A 82 7.82 -2.50 18.23
C ASP A 82 7.17 -2.48 16.83
N PRO A 83 5.81 -2.44 16.77
CA PRO A 83 5.09 -2.37 15.50
C PRO A 83 5.35 -1.06 14.73
N ILE A 84 5.87 0.00 15.36
CA ILE A 84 6.18 1.26 14.69
C ILE A 84 7.30 1.04 13.67
N ARG A 85 8.25 0.14 13.96
CA ARG A 85 9.35 -0.20 13.05
C ARG A 85 8.88 -0.75 11.71
N LEU A 86 7.74 -1.45 11.67
CA LEU A 86 7.12 -1.87 10.41
C LEU A 86 6.69 -0.65 9.59
N ILE A 87 6.00 0.31 10.22
CA ILE A 87 5.51 1.52 9.55
C ILE A 87 6.69 2.33 9.01
N GLU A 88 7.77 2.46 9.79
CA GLU A 88 9.01 3.09 9.36
C GLU A 88 9.64 2.37 8.16
N ALA A 89 9.78 1.05 8.23
CA ALA A 89 10.39 0.25 7.16
C ALA A 89 9.58 0.31 5.86
N VAL A 90 8.25 0.18 5.93
CA VAL A 90 7.38 0.31 4.75
C VAL A 90 7.45 1.73 4.19
N THR A 91 7.39 2.74 5.06
CA THR A 91 7.48 4.15 4.64
C THR A 91 8.80 4.42 3.92
N ALA A 92 9.92 3.99 4.48
CA ALA A 92 11.24 4.15 3.87
C ALA A 92 11.38 3.39 2.55
N GLY A 93 10.94 2.12 2.51
CA GLY A 93 11.01 1.31 1.30
C GLY A 93 10.18 1.87 0.15
N VAL A 94 8.97 2.36 0.44
CA VAL A 94 8.12 2.98 -0.59
C VAL A 94 8.63 4.37 -0.97
N ALA A 95 9.17 5.15 -0.04
CA ALA A 95 9.80 6.44 -0.35
C ALA A 95 10.99 6.27 -1.32
N PHE A 96 11.79 5.21 -1.17
CA PHE A 96 12.84 4.87 -2.11
C PHE A 96 12.30 4.60 -3.52
N LEU A 97 11.25 3.78 -3.65
CA LEU A 97 10.60 3.52 -4.95
C LEU A 97 10.01 4.79 -5.55
N ALA A 98 9.35 5.62 -4.73
CA ALA A 98 8.74 6.88 -5.13
C ALA A 98 9.79 7.87 -5.64
N ALA A 99 10.93 8.01 -4.95
CA ALA A 99 12.03 8.86 -5.38
C ALA A 99 12.55 8.47 -6.77
N GLY A 100 12.59 7.18 -7.09
CA GLY A 100 12.95 6.68 -8.43
C GLY A 100 12.00 7.10 -9.56
N THR A 101 10.79 7.60 -9.24
CA THR A 101 9.83 8.11 -10.23
C THR A 101 9.87 9.63 -10.40
N ILE A 102 10.60 10.34 -9.54
CA ILE A 102 10.68 11.80 -9.55
C ILE A 102 11.94 12.23 -10.30
N PHE A 103 11.77 13.04 -11.34
CA PHE A 103 12.89 13.53 -12.16
C PHE A 103 12.61 14.93 -12.71
N THR A 104 13.69 15.64 -13.05
CA THR A 104 13.62 16.98 -13.64
C THR A 104 13.82 16.89 -15.15
N ARG A 105 12.95 17.55 -15.92
CA ARG A 105 13.09 17.67 -17.38
C ARG A 105 12.80 19.11 -17.80
N GLY A 106 13.80 19.79 -18.35
CA GLY A 106 13.65 21.16 -18.86
C GLY A 106 13.34 22.20 -17.77
N GLY A 107 13.80 22.00 -16.54
CA GLY A 107 13.51 22.87 -15.40
C GLY A 107 12.27 22.48 -14.58
N ASP A 108 11.39 21.63 -15.14
CA ASP A 108 10.20 21.14 -14.43
C ASP A 108 10.46 19.83 -13.68
N VAL A 109 9.95 19.73 -12.45
CA VAL A 109 9.90 18.47 -11.70
C VAL A 109 8.66 17.66 -12.11
N LYS A 110 8.85 16.39 -12.51
CA LYS A 110 7.78 15.43 -12.85
C LYS A 110 7.76 14.29 -11.83
N GLY A 111 6.65 13.54 -11.79
CA GLY A 111 6.50 12.36 -10.94
C GLY A 111 6.14 12.59 -9.48
N LEU A 112 6.06 13.84 -8.98
CA LEU A 112 5.73 14.13 -7.56
C LEU A 112 4.43 13.45 -7.09
N THR A 113 3.33 13.65 -7.83
CA THR A 113 2.03 13.04 -7.49
C THR A 113 2.02 11.52 -7.68
N THR A 114 2.82 11.01 -8.62
CA THR A 114 3.03 9.57 -8.82
C THR A 114 3.68 8.97 -7.57
N GLY A 115 4.78 9.56 -7.10
CA GLY A 115 5.46 9.15 -5.88
C GLY A 115 4.58 9.24 -4.64
N ALA A 116 3.81 10.32 -4.47
CA ALA A 116 2.84 10.45 -3.38
C ALA A 116 1.75 9.36 -3.42
N GLY A 117 1.27 9.00 -4.63
CA GLY A 117 0.32 7.91 -4.82
C GLY A 117 0.89 6.54 -4.45
N MET A 118 2.15 6.28 -4.80
CA MET A 118 2.87 5.08 -4.40
C MET A 118 3.01 4.99 -2.88
N TRP A 119 3.41 6.09 -2.24
CA TRP A 119 3.51 6.17 -0.78
C TRP A 119 2.19 5.86 -0.08
N LEU A 120 1.10 6.44 -0.58
CA LEU A 120 -0.22 6.16 -0.06
C LEU A 120 -0.67 4.72 -0.28
N ALA A 121 -0.35 4.11 -1.43
CA ALA A 121 -0.63 2.69 -1.67
C ALA A 121 0.05 1.78 -0.63
N GLY A 122 1.28 2.13 -0.22
CA GLY A 122 1.97 1.44 0.87
C GLY A 122 1.21 1.55 2.19
N ALA A 123 0.79 2.77 2.57
CA ALA A 123 0.02 3.00 3.78
C ALA A 123 -1.33 2.26 3.77
N VAL A 124 -2.05 2.26 2.63
CA VAL A 124 -3.28 1.49 2.42
C VAL A 124 -3.03 0.00 2.63
N GLY A 125 -1.94 -0.53 2.06
CA GLY A 125 -1.50 -1.90 2.24
C GLY A 125 -1.29 -2.27 3.71
N VAL A 126 -0.54 -1.44 4.46
CA VAL A 126 -0.35 -1.63 5.92
C VAL A 126 -1.69 -1.63 6.64
N ALA A 127 -2.56 -0.65 6.36
CA ALA A 127 -3.88 -0.57 7.00
C ALA A 127 -4.72 -1.83 6.73
N THR A 128 -4.74 -2.35 5.49
CA THR A 128 -5.41 -3.62 5.17
C THR A 128 -4.81 -4.81 5.92
N GLY A 129 -3.48 -4.92 5.98
CA GLY A 129 -2.80 -6.05 6.63
C GLY A 129 -3.01 -6.06 8.14
N LEU A 130 -3.06 -4.89 8.77
CA LEU A 130 -3.42 -4.73 10.19
C LEU A 130 -4.92 -4.93 10.48
N GLY A 131 -5.75 -5.16 9.45
CA GLY A 131 -7.19 -5.38 9.60
C GLY A 131 -8.03 -4.10 9.64
N SER A 132 -7.42 -2.93 9.48
CA SER A 132 -8.10 -1.63 9.44
C SER A 132 -8.67 -1.32 8.05
N ILE A 133 -9.57 -2.18 7.58
CA ILE A 133 -10.17 -2.08 6.23
C ILE A 133 -10.92 -0.76 6.05
N GLY A 134 -11.64 -0.29 7.07
CA GLY A 134 -12.34 1.00 7.01
C GLY A 134 -11.39 2.17 6.75
N LEU A 135 -10.22 2.20 7.42
CA LEU A 135 -9.21 3.24 7.22
C LEU A 135 -8.60 3.16 5.82
N ALA A 136 -8.33 1.95 5.33
CA ALA A 136 -7.82 1.71 3.98
C ALA A 136 -8.79 2.18 2.89
N VAL A 137 -10.10 1.91 3.06
CA VAL A 137 -11.15 2.34 2.14
C VAL A 137 -11.30 3.86 2.16
N VAL A 138 -11.44 4.47 3.34
CA VAL A 138 -11.63 5.92 3.48
C VAL A 138 -10.45 6.68 2.89
N SER A 139 -9.22 6.28 3.21
CA SER A 139 -8.01 6.90 2.65
C SER A 139 -7.92 6.74 1.13
N THR A 140 -8.25 5.57 0.59
CA THR A 140 -8.29 5.34 -0.87
C THR A 140 -9.32 6.22 -1.55
N VAL A 141 -10.54 6.34 -1.00
CA VAL A 141 -11.59 7.20 -1.56
C VAL A 141 -11.17 8.66 -1.54
N LEU A 142 -10.65 9.16 -0.42
CA LEU A 142 -10.17 10.54 -0.31
C LEU A 142 -9.05 10.82 -1.31
N ALA A 143 -8.13 9.88 -1.49
CA ALA A 143 -7.08 9.98 -2.51
C ALA A 143 -7.67 10.13 -3.91
N LEU A 144 -8.60 9.25 -4.30
CA LEU A 144 -9.23 9.32 -5.60
C LEU A 144 -9.99 10.64 -5.80
N VAL A 145 -10.62 11.17 -4.76
CA VAL A 145 -11.26 12.49 -4.78
C VAL A 145 -10.23 13.58 -5.04
N VAL A 146 -9.12 13.63 -4.29
CA VAL A 146 -8.03 14.60 -4.50
C VAL A 146 -7.51 14.52 -5.94
N LEU A 147 -7.22 13.31 -6.42
CA LEU A 147 -6.67 13.06 -7.75
C LEU A 147 -7.63 13.45 -8.89
N ARG A 148 -8.95 13.38 -8.64
CA ARG A 148 -9.99 13.81 -9.60
C ARG A 148 -10.29 15.32 -9.52
N LEU A 149 -10.37 15.90 -8.31
CA LEU A 149 -10.74 17.31 -8.12
C LEU A 149 -9.69 18.25 -8.71
N PHE A 150 -8.40 18.00 -8.47
CA PHE A 150 -7.34 18.85 -9.02
C PHE A 150 -7.34 18.86 -10.56
N LYS A 151 -7.76 17.76 -11.21
CA LYS A 151 -7.94 17.73 -12.67
C LYS A 151 -9.04 18.70 -13.14
N VAL A 152 -10.17 18.75 -12.43
CA VAL A 152 -11.29 19.64 -12.80
C VAL A 152 -10.88 21.10 -12.67
N ILE A 153 -10.08 21.43 -11.65
CA ILE A 153 -9.59 22.79 -11.42
C ILE A 153 -8.57 23.17 -12.49
N GLU A 154 -7.60 22.29 -12.79
CA GLU A 154 -6.57 22.52 -13.81
C GLU A 154 -7.19 22.75 -15.19
N HIS A 155 -8.19 21.95 -15.58
CA HIS A 155 -8.90 22.13 -16.85
C HIS A 155 -9.76 23.41 -16.93
N ARG A 156 -10.15 23.99 -15.79
CA ARG A 156 -10.88 25.28 -15.75
C ARG A 156 -9.94 26.49 -15.77
N MET A 157 -8.70 26.31 -15.34
CA MET A 157 -7.66 27.35 -15.39
C MET A 157 -7.00 27.41 -16.77
N SER A 158 -6.86 26.27 -17.45
CA SER A 158 -6.59 26.21 -18.89
C SER A 158 -7.89 26.47 -19.65
N GLY A 159 -8.32 27.73 -19.71
CA GLY A 159 -9.40 28.16 -20.62
C GLY A 159 -9.07 27.78 -22.08
N PRO A 160 -10.08 27.73 -22.98
CA PRO A 160 -9.86 27.36 -24.38
C PRO A 160 -8.75 28.23 -24.96
N GLU A 161 -7.69 27.60 -25.46
CA GLU A 161 -6.69 28.28 -26.28
C GLU A 161 -7.42 28.85 -27.50
N ASP A 162 -7.33 30.17 -27.71
CA ASP A 162 -7.74 30.86 -28.94
C ASP A 162 -6.97 30.32 -30.17
#